data_AF-R9IYX9-F1
#
_entry.id   AF-R9IYX9-F1
#
_cell.length_a   1.000
_cell.length_b   1.000
_cell.length_c   1.000
_cell.angle_alpha   90.00
_cell.angle_beta   90.00
_cell.angle_gamma   90.00
#
_symmetry.space_group_name_H-M   'P 1'
#
loop_
_entity.id
_entity.type
_entity.pdbx_description
1 polymer ?
#
loop_
_entity_poly.entity_id
_entity_poly.type
_entity_poly.pdbx_seq_one_letter_code
_entity_poly.pdbx_strand_id
1 'polypeptide(L)'
;MNKQRISWIDLAKYIGIVAIVLGHCSSGSLTCICFSFNSILFFVLAGMTFCRKKEETDRYLSFNHERTLKTFLYQTFQTLVVPYLFWGLVSILIYSVVGRLTTDTLNMSQSHFGIGKNLIFLLYGNSDTGYFEWNRPLWFLPCLIMVELLWFLILKISQTSLKKKPYMWIVYGGIMLLSVANMIFISYSGMKLVLPFELETAISMMFFFGIGLFLRNEILIEFVHKYILSGKKLLPYFFLICGISLTIFLSLVNGLTDTRSDYYSNVFIYILNALCACFFILLITRIIDHSSWMEYIGQRTLAILVMHKFPIMFLRVFFPFAEEKISEGNIPFEIIICAFTIGCCLIAEKIISLMVPEVFGKVRTQHIRTIFSRKNP
;
A
#
# COMPACT_ATOMS: atom_id res chain seq x y z
N MET A 1 -23.45 9.90 -10.24
CA MET A 1 -22.58 11.09 -10.08
C MET A 1 -21.14 10.63 -9.91
N ASN A 2 -20.26 10.99 -10.85
CA ASN A 2 -18.85 10.61 -10.81
C ASN A 2 -18.17 11.17 -9.56
N LYS A 3 -17.50 10.30 -8.79
CA LYS A 3 -16.61 10.70 -7.71
C LYS A 3 -15.41 11.41 -8.35
N GLN A 4 -15.33 12.73 -8.25
CA GLN A 4 -14.21 13.51 -8.79
C GLN A 4 -12.92 12.99 -8.14
N ARG A 5 -12.07 12.32 -8.92
CA ARG A 5 -10.81 11.76 -8.44
C ARG A 5 -9.79 12.88 -8.27
N ILE A 6 -8.87 12.69 -7.34
CA ILE A 6 -7.83 13.66 -7.00
C ILE A 6 -6.55 13.20 -7.68
N SER A 7 -6.18 13.85 -8.78
CA SER A 7 -5.05 13.43 -9.65
C SER A 7 -3.72 13.30 -8.88
N TRP A 8 -3.36 14.23 -8.00
CA TRP A 8 -2.10 14.13 -7.24
C TRP A 8 -2.05 12.90 -6.31
N ILE A 9 -3.19 12.42 -5.81
CA ILE A 9 -3.25 11.17 -5.03
C ILE A 9 -2.97 9.98 -5.94
N ASP A 10 -3.55 9.96 -7.14
CA ASP A 10 -3.29 8.90 -8.11
C ASP A 10 -1.80 8.91 -8.52
N LEU A 11 -1.18 10.08 -8.68
CA LEU A 11 0.26 10.20 -8.95
C LEU A 11 1.13 9.72 -7.78
N ALA A 12 0.75 10.02 -6.53
CA ALA A 12 1.45 9.49 -5.35
C ALA A 12 1.35 7.96 -5.27
N LYS A 13 0.17 7.40 -5.57
CA LYS A 13 -0.03 5.95 -5.69
C LYS A 13 0.81 5.33 -6.80
N TYR A 14 0.97 6.01 -7.93
CA TYR A 14 1.87 5.59 -9.01
C TYR A 14 3.31 5.45 -8.51
N ILE A 15 3.85 6.47 -7.83
CA ILE A 15 5.21 6.42 -7.29
C ILE A 15 5.34 5.27 -6.27
N GLY A 16 4.35 5.13 -5.39
CA GLY A 16 4.30 4.05 -4.41
C GLY A 16 4.31 2.66 -5.03
N ILE A 17 3.45 2.40 -6.03
CA ILE A 17 3.36 1.06 -6.63
C ILE A 17 4.59 0.73 -7.46
N VAL A 18 5.18 1.71 -8.15
CA VAL A 18 6.45 1.54 -8.84
C VAL A 18 7.55 1.18 -7.84
N ALA A 19 7.61 1.84 -6.69
CA ALA A 19 8.57 1.49 -5.64
C ALA A 19 8.34 0.09 -5.06
N ILE A 20 7.09 -0.38 -4.89
CA ILE A 20 6.81 -1.77 -4.50
C ILE A 20 7.35 -2.75 -5.53
N VAL A 21 6.98 -2.59 -6.80
CA VAL A 21 7.38 -3.53 -7.86
C VAL A 21 8.89 -3.49 -8.06
N LEU A 22 9.48 -2.29 -8.12
CA LEU A 22 10.93 -2.12 -8.29
C LEU A 22 11.70 -2.77 -7.14
N GLY A 23 11.30 -2.55 -5.88
CA GLY A 23 11.94 -3.21 -4.73
C GLY A 23 11.87 -4.74 -4.76
N HIS A 24 10.88 -5.33 -5.43
CA HIS A 24 10.82 -6.79 -5.65
C HIS A 24 11.58 -7.26 -6.90
N CYS A 25 11.90 -6.36 -7.83
CA CYS A 25 12.66 -6.63 -9.05
C CYS A 25 14.16 -6.30 -8.92
N SER A 26 14.57 -5.63 -7.86
CA SER A 26 15.93 -5.13 -7.63
C SER A 26 16.67 -5.90 -6.54
N SER A 27 17.97 -5.61 -6.40
CA SER A 27 18.78 -6.04 -5.27
C SER A 27 19.50 -4.86 -4.59
N GLY A 28 20.24 -5.12 -3.51
CA GLY A 28 21.11 -4.13 -2.85
C GLY A 28 20.44 -2.80 -2.45
N SER A 29 21.15 -1.70 -2.69
CA SER A 29 20.76 -0.34 -2.28
C SER A 29 19.39 0.10 -2.79
N LEU A 30 19.03 -0.26 -4.03
CA LEU A 30 17.75 0.15 -4.62
C LEU A 30 16.57 -0.52 -3.90
N THR A 31 16.76 -1.76 -3.44
CA THR A 31 15.77 -2.47 -2.62
C THR A 31 15.61 -1.80 -1.26
N CYS A 32 16.72 -1.42 -0.60
CA CYS A 32 16.68 -0.68 0.67
C CYS A 32 15.91 0.64 0.53
N ILE A 33 16.19 1.42 -0.52
CA ILE A 33 15.50 2.69 -0.79
C ILE A 33 14.00 2.44 -0.96
N CYS A 34 13.62 1.51 -1.85
CA CYS A 34 12.21 1.24 -2.18
C CYS A 34 11.40 0.76 -0.97
N PHE A 35 11.93 -0.21 -0.21
CA PHE A 35 11.21 -0.80 0.92
C PHE A 35 11.14 0.12 2.14
N SER A 36 11.98 1.14 2.21
CA SER A 36 12.00 2.06 3.35
C SER A 36 10.74 2.94 3.50
N PHE A 37 9.91 3.06 2.45
CA PHE A 37 8.72 3.92 2.49
C PHE A 37 7.51 3.41 1.69
N ASN A 38 7.67 2.44 0.79
CA ASN A 38 6.65 2.12 -0.22
C ASN A 38 5.28 1.75 0.37
N SER A 39 5.22 0.82 1.33
CA SER A 39 4.01 0.40 2.06
C SER A 39 3.47 1.55 2.91
N ILE A 40 4.37 2.31 3.56
CA ILE A 40 4.04 3.42 4.44
C ILE A 40 3.29 4.51 3.70
N LEU A 41 3.70 4.84 2.47
CA LEU A 41 3.00 5.79 1.63
C LEU A 41 1.53 5.39 1.44
N PHE A 42 1.24 4.10 1.21
CA PHE A 42 -0.14 3.66 1.04
C PHE A 42 -0.95 3.74 2.34
N PHE A 43 -0.36 3.49 3.51
CA PHE A 43 -1.05 3.72 4.79
C PHE A 43 -1.37 5.21 5.02
N VAL A 44 -0.42 6.11 4.72
CA VAL A 44 -0.63 7.56 4.79
C VAL A 44 -1.76 7.98 3.82
N LEU A 45 -1.70 7.56 2.56
CA LEU A 45 -2.73 7.88 1.56
C LEU A 45 -4.10 7.29 1.90
N ALA A 46 -4.14 6.09 2.51
CA ALA A 46 -5.37 5.50 3.03
C ALA A 46 -5.97 6.40 4.13
N GLY A 47 -5.17 6.84 5.11
CA GLY A 47 -5.59 7.80 6.14
C GLY A 47 -6.11 9.12 5.57
N MET A 48 -5.43 9.70 4.57
CA MET A 48 -5.85 10.95 3.93
C MET A 48 -7.22 10.85 3.24
N THR A 49 -7.57 9.66 2.75
CA THR A 49 -8.82 9.42 2.00
C THR A 49 -9.90 8.73 2.84
N PHE A 50 -9.60 8.38 4.09
CA PHE A 50 -10.45 7.58 4.96
C PHE A 50 -11.74 8.29 5.36
N CYS A 51 -12.88 7.61 5.13
CA CYS A 51 -14.23 8.01 5.57
C CYS A 51 -14.56 9.52 5.42
N ARG A 52 -14.05 10.15 4.36
CA ARG A 52 -14.22 11.59 4.10
C ARG A 52 -15.67 11.96 3.84
N LYS A 53 -16.25 12.81 4.71
CA LYS A 53 -17.55 13.45 4.45
C LYS A 53 -17.39 14.44 3.28
N LYS A 54 -18.32 14.39 2.33
CA LYS A 54 -18.23 15.11 1.05
C LYS A 54 -18.46 16.62 1.16
N GLU A 55 -19.21 17.05 2.16
CA GLU A 55 -19.85 18.38 2.21
C GLU A 55 -19.33 19.30 3.32
N GLU A 56 -18.39 18.84 4.15
CA GLU A 56 -17.87 19.66 5.26
C GLU A 56 -16.59 20.40 4.86
N THR A 57 -16.71 21.73 4.78
CA THR A 57 -15.65 22.75 4.83
C THR A 57 -15.02 22.88 6.23
N ASP A 58 -15.30 21.95 7.14
CA ASP A 58 -14.71 21.96 8.47
C ASP A 58 -13.23 21.61 8.37
N ARG A 59 -12.39 22.57 8.75
CA ARG A 59 -10.92 22.59 8.64
C ARG A 59 -10.21 21.52 9.48
N TYR A 60 -10.94 20.57 10.08
CA TYR A 60 -10.40 19.65 11.06
C TYR A 60 -11.06 18.26 10.98
N LEU A 61 -10.28 17.24 10.60
CA LEU A 61 -10.58 15.80 10.65
C LEU A 61 -12.06 15.43 10.40
N SER A 62 -12.56 15.70 9.19
CA SER A 62 -13.97 15.47 8.82
C SER A 62 -14.30 13.98 8.61
N PHE A 63 -14.56 13.26 9.70
CA PHE A 63 -15.05 11.88 9.66
C PHE A 63 -16.58 11.86 9.54
N ASN A 64 -17.12 11.06 8.61
CA ASN A 64 -18.57 10.89 8.46
C ASN A 64 -19.15 10.08 9.64
N HIS A 65 -19.51 10.79 10.71
CA HIS A 65 -20.06 10.20 11.93
C HIS A 65 -21.40 9.50 11.73
N GLU A 66 -22.15 9.79 10.67
CA GLU A 66 -23.41 9.10 10.35
C GLU A 66 -23.16 7.69 9.79
N ARG A 67 -21.94 7.43 9.32
CA ARG A 67 -21.58 6.11 8.80
C ARG A 67 -21.70 5.06 9.93
N THR A 68 -22.45 4.01 9.63
CA THR A 68 -22.64 2.87 10.55
C THR A 68 -21.52 1.85 10.38
N LEU A 69 -21.26 1.06 11.43
CA LEU A 69 -20.30 -0.05 11.36
C LEU A 69 -20.69 -1.05 10.27
N LYS A 70 -21.99 -1.35 10.11
CA LYS A 70 -22.50 -2.24 9.06
C LYS A 70 -22.14 -1.74 7.65
N THR A 71 -22.38 -0.45 7.36
CA THR A 71 -22.04 0.14 6.07
C THR A 71 -20.53 0.20 5.85
N PHE A 72 -19.76 0.45 6.92
CA PHE A 72 -18.30 0.38 6.87
C PHE A 72 -17.82 -1.03 6.48
N LEU A 73 -18.19 -2.05 7.26
CA LEU A 73 -17.77 -3.44 7.05
C LEU A 73 -18.19 -3.96 5.67
N TYR A 74 -19.40 -3.63 5.20
CA TYR A 74 -19.84 -4.02 3.86
C TYR A 74 -18.95 -3.44 2.76
N GLN A 75 -18.59 -2.16 2.84
CA GLN A 75 -17.71 -1.53 1.86
C GLN A 75 -16.30 -2.09 1.93
N THR A 76 -15.73 -2.23 3.14
CA THR A 76 -14.42 -2.86 3.36
C THR A 76 -14.38 -4.29 2.81
N PHE A 77 -15.47 -5.06 2.99
CA PHE A 77 -15.59 -6.39 2.44
C PHE A 77 -15.51 -6.38 0.91
N GLN A 78 -16.26 -5.49 0.25
CA GLN A 78 -16.25 -5.38 -1.21
C GLN A 78 -14.92 -4.87 -1.77
N THR A 79 -14.26 -3.91 -1.10
CA THR A 79 -13.09 -3.22 -1.66
C THR A 79 -11.76 -3.87 -1.30
N LEU A 80 -11.70 -4.62 -0.19
CA LEU A 80 -10.45 -5.22 0.31
C LEU A 80 -10.56 -6.75 0.50
N VAL A 81 -11.62 -7.24 1.17
CA VAL A 81 -11.73 -8.68 1.48
C VAL A 81 -11.96 -9.53 0.23
N VAL A 82 -12.85 -9.10 -0.67
CA VAL A 82 -13.10 -9.83 -1.92
C VAL A 82 -11.84 -9.94 -2.79
N PRO A 83 -11.11 -8.84 -3.09
CA PRO A 83 -9.82 -8.92 -3.77
C PRO A 83 -8.82 -9.83 -3.05
N TYR A 84 -8.70 -9.70 -1.73
CA TYR A 84 -7.79 -10.50 -0.92
C TYR A 84 -8.05 -12.01 -1.06
N LEU A 85 -9.29 -12.44 -0.82
CA LEU A 85 -9.67 -13.85 -0.88
C LEU A 85 -9.55 -14.39 -2.30
N PHE A 86 -10.01 -13.63 -3.31
CA PHE A 86 -9.94 -14.07 -4.70
C PHE A 86 -8.49 -14.28 -5.15
N TRP A 87 -7.63 -13.27 -4.99
CA TRP A 87 -6.24 -13.36 -5.43
C TRP A 87 -5.43 -14.33 -4.58
N GLY A 88 -5.76 -14.47 -3.30
CA GLY A 88 -5.19 -15.51 -2.46
C GLY A 88 -5.50 -16.92 -2.96
N LEU A 89 -6.78 -17.20 -3.29
CA LEU A 89 -7.18 -18.48 -3.87
C LEU A 89 -6.48 -18.75 -5.21
N VAL A 90 -6.45 -17.76 -6.11
CA VAL A 90 -5.74 -17.86 -7.40
C VAL A 90 -4.26 -18.15 -7.19
N SER A 91 -3.60 -17.43 -6.28
CA SER A 91 -2.20 -17.64 -5.96
C SER A 91 -1.93 -19.01 -5.36
N ILE A 92 -2.77 -19.52 -4.44
CA ILE A 92 -2.64 -20.87 -3.87
C ILE A 92 -2.76 -21.93 -4.97
N LEU A 93 -3.74 -21.79 -5.87
CA LEU A 93 -3.92 -22.72 -6.97
C LEU A 93 -2.69 -22.75 -7.89
N ILE A 94 -2.22 -21.58 -8.34
CA ILE A 94 -1.02 -21.47 -9.17
C ILE A 94 0.20 -22.06 -8.44
N TYR A 95 0.40 -21.69 -7.18
CA TYR A 95 1.52 -22.15 -6.37
C TYR A 95 1.48 -23.67 -6.14
N SER A 96 0.29 -24.26 -5.97
CA SER A 96 0.13 -25.71 -5.81
C SER A 96 0.45 -26.51 -7.07
N VAL A 97 0.27 -25.91 -8.26
CA VAL A 97 0.58 -26.53 -9.56
C VAL A 97 2.06 -26.32 -9.90
N VAL A 98 2.52 -25.06 -9.88
CA VAL A 98 3.89 -24.69 -10.26
C VAL A 98 4.90 -25.21 -9.23
N GLY A 99 4.60 -25.10 -7.94
CA GLY A 99 5.51 -25.51 -6.87
C GLY A 99 5.84 -26.99 -6.86
N ARG A 100 4.95 -27.84 -7.37
CA ARG A 100 5.22 -29.28 -7.59
C ARG A 100 6.17 -29.55 -8.75
N LEU A 101 6.24 -28.63 -9.72
CA LEU A 101 7.14 -28.73 -10.88
C LEU A 101 8.54 -28.17 -10.57
N THR A 102 8.65 -27.31 -9.56
CA THR A 102 9.89 -26.59 -9.23
C THR A 102 10.40 -26.88 -7.81
N THR A 103 9.94 -27.97 -7.18
CA THR A 103 10.28 -28.31 -5.78
C THR A 103 11.79 -28.45 -5.59
N ASP A 104 12.45 -29.11 -6.54
CA ASP A 104 13.91 -29.32 -6.54
C ASP A 104 14.68 -28.03 -6.86
N THR A 105 14.07 -27.11 -7.62
CA THR A 105 14.70 -25.83 -8.01
C THR A 105 14.59 -24.77 -6.90
N LEU A 106 13.57 -24.84 -6.05
CA LEU A 106 13.27 -23.83 -5.03
C LEU A 106 13.69 -24.22 -3.61
N ASN A 107 14.25 -25.42 -3.39
CA ASN A 107 14.67 -25.93 -2.07
C ASN A 107 13.58 -25.81 -0.98
N MET A 108 12.31 -25.99 -1.35
CA MET A 108 11.17 -25.88 -0.42
C MET A 108 10.62 -27.24 -0.05
N SER A 109 10.29 -27.43 1.23
CA SER A 109 9.62 -28.65 1.68
C SER A 109 8.26 -28.84 1.00
N GLN A 110 8.00 -30.07 0.54
CA GLN A 110 6.71 -30.51 -0.05
C GLN A 110 5.49 -30.13 0.81
N SER A 111 5.67 -30.02 2.13
CA SER A 111 4.61 -29.66 3.09
C SER A 111 4.01 -28.27 2.88
N HIS A 112 4.71 -27.34 2.22
CA HIS A 112 4.23 -25.98 1.95
C HIS A 112 3.24 -25.91 0.77
N PHE A 113 3.11 -26.95 -0.05
CA PHE A 113 2.23 -26.96 -1.23
C PHE A 113 0.83 -27.55 -0.96
N GLY A 114 0.55 -27.99 0.27
CA GLY A 114 -0.75 -28.54 0.64
C GLY A 114 -1.85 -27.48 0.61
N ILE A 115 -2.88 -27.66 -0.24
CA ILE A 115 -3.97 -26.70 -0.43
C ILE A 115 -4.69 -26.41 0.90
N GLY A 116 -5.02 -27.44 1.68
CA GLY A 116 -5.78 -27.29 2.92
C GLY A 116 -5.12 -26.36 3.95
N LYS A 117 -3.81 -26.53 4.21
CA LYS A 117 -3.07 -25.63 5.12
C LYS A 117 -3.02 -24.21 4.58
N ASN A 118 -2.70 -24.03 3.31
CA ASN A 118 -2.66 -22.70 2.69
C ASN A 118 -4.02 -21.99 2.74
N LEU A 119 -5.15 -22.71 2.62
CA LEU A 119 -6.48 -22.14 2.79
C LEU A 119 -6.76 -21.68 4.24
N ILE A 120 -6.33 -22.44 5.24
CA ILE A 120 -6.44 -22.03 6.64
C ILE A 120 -5.64 -20.75 6.88
N PHE A 121 -4.41 -20.67 6.36
CA PHE A 121 -3.56 -19.50 6.54
C PHE A 121 -3.97 -18.29 5.68
N LEU A 122 -4.67 -18.52 4.56
CA LEU A 122 -5.39 -17.45 3.83
C LEU A 122 -6.48 -16.83 4.72
N LEU A 123 -7.22 -17.63 5.48
CA LEU A 123 -8.24 -17.10 6.40
C LEU A 123 -7.64 -16.49 7.65
N TYR A 124 -6.49 -17.00 8.11
CA TYR A 124 -5.74 -16.43 9.22
C TYR A 124 -5.16 -15.06 8.88
N GLY A 125 -4.75 -14.86 7.63
CA GLY A 125 -4.43 -13.53 7.10
C GLY A 125 -3.09 -12.95 7.55
N ASN A 126 -2.12 -13.79 7.94
CA ASN A 126 -0.79 -13.35 8.36
C ASN A 126 0.30 -14.04 7.55
N SER A 127 1.22 -13.24 7.02
CA SER A 127 2.26 -13.65 6.08
C SER A 127 3.48 -14.30 6.73
N ASP A 128 3.66 -14.10 8.03
CA ASP A 128 4.79 -14.63 8.80
C ASP A 128 4.51 -16.03 9.40
N THR A 129 3.41 -16.66 9.00
CA THR A 129 3.02 -18.04 9.36
C THR A 129 3.81 -19.13 8.63
N GLY A 130 4.57 -18.77 7.58
CA GLY A 130 5.30 -19.72 6.73
C GLY A 130 4.46 -20.43 5.65
N TYR A 131 3.15 -20.14 5.57
CA TYR A 131 2.22 -20.71 4.58
C TYR A 131 1.56 -19.63 3.69
N PHE A 132 2.22 -18.47 3.58
CA PHE A 132 1.77 -17.32 2.76
C PHE A 132 2.68 -17.08 1.54
N GLU A 133 3.52 -18.07 1.22
CA GLU A 133 4.57 -17.98 0.21
C GLU A 133 4.03 -17.78 -1.21
N TRP A 134 2.80 -18.22 -1.46
CA TRP A 134 2.12 -18.09 -2.74
C TRP A 134 1.99 -16.62 -3.20
N ASN A 135 1.83 -15.65 -2.28
CA ASN A 135 1.77 -14.22 -2.61
C ASN A 135 1.96 -13.32 -1.38
N ARG A 136 3.19 -13.26 -0.87
CA ARG A 136 3.55 -12.41 0.29
C ARG A 136 3.00 -10.98 0.21
N PRO A 137 3.09 -10.24 -0.92
CA PRO A 137 2.54 -8.88 -1.03
C PRO A 137 1.06 -8.71 -0.66
N LEU A 138 0.26 -9.79 -0.67
CA LEU A 138 -1.13 -9.74 -0.25
C LEU A 138 -1.31 -9.45 1.26
N TRP A 139 -0.26 -9.53 2.08
CA TRP A 139 -0.25 -9.14 3.50
C TRP A 139 -0.80 -7.73 3.76
N PHE A 140 -0.61 -6.82 2.81
CA PHE A 140 -1.00 -5.43 2.95
C PHE A 140 -2.52 -5.27 3.09
N LEU A 141 -3.32 -6.13 2.46
CA LEU A 141 -4.79 -6.05 2.53
C LEU A 141 -5.39 -6.41 3.90
N PRO A 142 -5.09 -7.57 4.52
CA PRO A 142 -5.54 -7.88 5.88
C PRO A 142 -5.04 -6.84 6.90
N CYS A 143 -3.77 -6.41 6.78
CA CYS A 143 -3.23 -5.35 7.61
C CYS A 143 -4.04 -4.04 7.48
N LEU A 144 -4.30 -3.58 6.23
CA LEU A 144 -5.08 -2.37 5.98
C LEU A 144 -6.52 -2.48 6.49
N ILE A 145 -7.16 -3.65 6.37
CA ILE A 145 -8.50 -3.90 6.94
C ILE A 145 -8.48 -3.65 8.45
N MET A 146 -7.47 -4.16 9.17
CA MET A 146 -7.34 -3.96 10.62
C MET A 146 -7.06 -2.50 10.97
N VAL A 147 -6.13 -1.84 10.26
CA VAL A 147 -5.85 -0.41 10.47
C VAL A 147 -7.12 0.44 10.26
N GLU A 148 -7.87 0.20 9.18
CA GLU A 148 -9.11 0.93 8.89
C GLU A 148 -10.19 0.66 9.93
N LEU A 149 -10.35 -0.60 10.37
CA LEU A 149 -11.34 -0.96 11.39
C LEU A 149 -11.02 -0.31 12.74
N LEU A 150 -9.76 -0.39 13.18
CA LEU A 150 -9.33 0.21 14.45
C LEU A 150 -9.55 1.73 14.42
N TRP A 151 -9.08 2.43 13.38
CA TRP A 151 -9.31 3.86 13.24
C TRP A 151 -10.79 4.21 13.10
N PHE A 152 -11.61 3.41 12.41
CA PHE A 152 -13.06 3.62 12.36
C PHE A 152 -13.68 3.64 13.76
N LEU A 153 -13.36 2.63 14.58
CA LEU A 153 -13.88 2.51 15.94
C LEU A 153 -13.40 3.66 16.83
N ILE A 154 -12.12 4.01 16.76
CA ILE A 154 -11.52 5.12 17.53
C ILE A 154 -12.20 6.44 17.22
N LEU A 155 -12.41 6.76 15.94
CA LEU A 155 -13.06 7.99 15.51
C LEU A 155 -14.53 8.00 15.92
N LYS A 156 -15.24 6.89 15.70
CA LYS A 156 -16.66 6.77 16.06
C LYS A 156 -16.90 6.92 17.56
N ILE A 157 -16.11 6.23 18.39
CA ILE A 157 -16.20 6.29 19.85
C ILE A 157 -15.81 7.69 20.33
N SER A 158 -14.68 8.23 19.86
CA SER A 158 -14.23 9.57 20.25
C SER A 158 -15.30 10.62 19.99
N GLN A 159 -15.94 10.61 18.82
CA GLN A 159 -16.99 11.59 18.49
C GLN A 159 -18.30 11.38 19.26
N THR A 160 -18.66 10.14 19.57
CA THR A 160 -19.91 9.83 20.29
C THR A 160 -19.77 10.10 21.79
N SER A 161 -18.61 9.76 22.37
CA SER A 161 -18.36 9.78 23.81
C SER A 161 -17.67 11.06 24.30
N LEU A 162 -16.81 11.68 23.48
CA LEU A 162 -16.07 12.88 23.88
C LEU A 162 -16.72 14.13 23.28
N LYS A 163 -17.35 14.94 24.12
CA LYS A 163 -18.01 16.18 23.67
C LYS A 163 -17.02 17.31 23.36
N LYS A 164 -15.81 17.28 23.95
CA LYS A 164 -14.80 18.35 23.76
C LYS A 164 -13.66 17.89 22.85
N LYS A 165 -13.39 18.69 21.81
CA LYS A 165 -12.30 18.50 20.84
C LYS A 165 -10.92 18.18 21.46
N PRO A 166 -10.41 18.87 22.51
CA PRO A 166 -9.06 18.59 23.04
C PRO A 166 -8.87 17.15 23.52
N TYR A 167 -9.90 16.52 24.10
CA TYR A 167 -9.79 15.13 24.54
C TYR A 167 -9.65 14.14 23.39
N MET A 168 -10.24 14.43 22.23
CA MET A 168 -10.08 13.60 21.03
C MET A 168 -8.62 13.58 20.57
N TRP A 169 -7.93 14.73 20.62
CA TRP A 169 -6.51 14.82 20.23
C TRP A 169 -5.58 14.06 21.18
N ILE A 170 -5.89 14.08 22.47
CA ILE A 170 -5.18 13.26 23.45
C ILE A 170 -5.32 11.77 23.13
N VAL A 171 -6.53 11.31 22.78
CA VAL A 171 -6.77 9.92 22.39
C VAL A 171 -6.02 9.57 21.11
N TYR A 172 -6.12 10.40 20.05
CA TYR A 172 -5.43 10.12 18.78
C TYR A 172 -3.91 10.12 18.93
N GLY A 173 -3.37 11.11 19.65
CA GLY A 173 -1.94 11.18 19.97
C GLY A 173 -1.47 10.00 20.81
N GLY A 174 -2.25 9.62 21.83
CA GLY A 174 -1.96 8.44 22.67
C GLY A 174 -1.91 7.15 21.87
N ILE A 175 -2.84 6.94 20.94
CA ILE A 175 -2.87 5.77 20.07
C ILE A 175 -1.66 5.75 19.12
N MET A 176 -1.32 6.90 18.53
CA MET A 176 -0.13 7.01 17.68
C MET A 176 1.17 6.76 18.47
N LEU A 177 1.24 7.19 19.74
CA LEU A 177 2.37 6.88 20.62
C LEU A 177 2.43 5.38 20.96
N LEU A 178 1.28 4.73 21.21
CA LEU A 178 1.21 3.29 21.42
C LEU A 178 1.66 2.51 20.17
N SER A 179 1.32 2.96 18.97
CA SER A 179 1.81 2.39 17.71
C SER A 179 3.34 2.44 17.60
N VAL A 180 3.95 3.59 17.94
CA VAL A 180 5.41 3.72 17.95
C VAL A 180 6.03 2.84 19.04
N ALA A 181 5.40 2.79 20.22
CA ALA A 181 5.85 1.90 21.30
C ALA A 181 5.79 0.42 20.88
N ASN A 182 4.78 0.01 20.10
CA ASN A 182 4.69 -1.34 19.55
C ASN A 182 5.82 -1.65 18.56
N MET A 183 6.17 -0.72 17.65
CA MET A 183 7.33 -0.90 16.75
C MET A 183 8.64 -1.10 17.53
N ILE A 184 8.86 -0.29 18.57
CA ILE A 184 10.03 -0.40 19.44
C ILE A 184 10.00 -1.75 20.16
N PHE A 185 8.87 -2.12 20.74
CA PHE A 185 8.71 -3.37 21.46
C PHE A 185 9.00 -4.59 20.56
N ILE A 186 8.41 -4.67 19.37
CA ILE A 186 8.65 -5.80 18.45
C ILE A 186 10.13 -5.84 18.03
N SER A 187 10.74 -4.68 17.74
CA SER A 187 12.13 -4.61 17.29
C SER A 187 13.15 -5.04 18.35
N TYR A 188 12.87 -4.82 19.64
CA TYR A 188 13.84 -5.02 20.73
C TYR A 188 13.48 -6.13 21.72
N SER A 189 12.24 -6.61 21.75
CA SER A 189 11.83 -7.68 22.68
C SER A 189 12.33 -9.07 22.27
N GLY A 190 12.71 -9.25 20.99
CA GLY A 190 12.99 -10.57 20.41
C GLY A 190 11.76 -11.46 20.27
N MET A 191 10.56 -10.96 20.61
CA MET A 191 9.32 -11.71 20.46
C MET A 191 8.74 -11.51 19.07
N LYS A 192 8.41 -12.63 18.42
CA LYS A 192 7.69 -12.65 17.15
C LYS A 192 6.21 -12.97 17.39
N LEU A 193 5.39 -11.93 17.38
CA LEU A 193 3.93 -12.08 17.39
C LEU A 193 3.47 -12.35 15.95
N VAL A 194 2.52 -13.26 15.79
CA VAL A 194 1.94 -13.63 14.50
C VAL A 194 0.44 -13.69 14.68
N LEU A 195 -0.23 -12.53 14.76
CA LEU A 195 -1.66 -12.44 15.07
C LEU A 195 -2.50 -12.48 13.78
N PRO A 196 -3.79 -12.86 13.86
CA PRO A 196 -4.65 -12.88 12.69
C PRO A 196 -4.71 -11.52 12.00
N PHE A 197 -4.75 -11.53 10.67
CA PHE A 197 -4.87 -10.36 9.81
C PHE A 197 -3.74 -9.31 9.97
N GLU A 198 -2.52 -9.74 10.27
CA GLU A 198 -1.35 -8.86 10.50
C GLU A 198 -1.63 -7.82 11.59
N LEU A 199 -2.37 -8.19 12.65
CA LEU A 199 -2.83 -7.23 13.67
C LEU A 199 -1.66 -6.57 14.41
N GLU A 200 -0.58 -7.29 14.69
CA GLU A 200 0.63 -6.76 15.30
C GLU A 200 1.27 -5.65 14.44
N THR A 201 1.37 -5.88 13.13
CA THR A 201 1.87 -4.89 12.18
C THR A 201 0.86 -3.77 12.00
N ALA A 202 -0.45 -4.06 11.99
CA ALA A 202 -1.50 -3.07 11.88
C ALA A 202 -1.45 -2.05 13.03
N ILE A 203 -1.23 -2.51 14.26
CA ILE A 203 -1.04 -1.63 15.43
C ILE A 203 0.15 -0.68 15.21
N SER A 204 1.27 -1.17 14.66
CA SER A 204 2.39 -0.32 14.26
C SER A 204 1.96 0.70 13.19
N MET A 205 1.29 0.25 12.13
CA MET A 205 0.93 1.09 10.99
C MET A 205 -0.15 2.14 11.28
N MET A 206 -0.87 2.02 12.39
CA MET A 206 -1.81 3.04 12.85
C MET A 206 -1.16 4.42 13.01
N PHE A 207 0.14 4.51 13.35
CA PHE A 207 0.87 5.78 13.39
C PHE A 207 0.83 6.49 12.03
N PHE A 208 1.27 5.81 10.97
CA PHE A 208 1.36 6.40 9.62
C PHE A 208 -0.02 6.67 9.02
N PHE A 209 -0.99 5.81 9.28
CA PHE A 209 -2.38 6.08 8.90
C PHE A 209 -2.93 7.33 9.61
N GLY A 210 -2.62 7.50 10.90
CA GLY A 210 -2.95 8.67 11.71
C GLY A 210 -2.34 9.96 11.16
N ILE A 211 -1.07 9.91 10.74
CA ILE A 211 -0.43 11.02 10.01
C ILE A 211 -1.25 11.38 8.78
N GLY A 212 -1.67 10.38 7.97
CA GLY A 212 -2.56 10.59 6.83
C GLY A 212 -3.87 11.30 7.19
N LEU A 213 -4.52 10.91 8.28
CA LEU A 213 -5.74 11.58 8.76
C LEU A 213 -5.51 13.06 9.07
N PHE A 214 -4.35 13.41 9.63
CA PHE A 214 -4.01 14.80 9.98
C PHE A 214 -3.58 15.62 8.76
N LEU A 215 -2.90 14.99 7.79
CA LEU A 215 -2.49 15.60 6.53
C LEU A 215 -3.65 15.89 5.57
N ARG A 216 -4.84 15.35 5.85
CA ARG A 216 -6.04 15.62 5.08
C ARG A 216 -6.46 17.09 5.11
N ASN A 217 -6.16 17.79 6.21
CA ASN A 217 -6.44 19.21 6.31
C ASN A 217 -5.53 19.94 5.31
N GLU A 218 -6.12 20.75 4.43
CA GLU A 218 -5.38 21.45 3.39
C GLU A 218 -4.42 22.51 3.97
N ILE A 219 -4.28 22.64 5.28
CA ILE A 219 -3.31 23.51 5.95
C ILE A 219 -1.88 23.24 5.48
N LEU A 220 -1.47 21.96 5.42
CA LEU A 220 -0.14 21.64 4.89
C LEU A 220 -0.05 22.02 3.40
N ILE A 221 -1.15 21.87 2.66
CA ILE A 221 -1.24 22.19 1.23
C ILE A 221 -1.13 23.70 1.02
N GLU A 222 -1.86 24.50 1.79
CA GLU A 222 -1.80 25.97 1.81
C GLU A 222 -0.40 26.44 2.21
N PHE A 223 0.20 25.82 3.23
CA PHE A 223 1.56 26.12 3.66
C PHE A 223 2.58 25.83 2.57
N VAL A 224 2.54 24.62 1.99
CA VAL A 224 3.43 24.22 0.89
C VAL A 224 3.23 25.16 -0.31
N HIS A 225 1.99 25.47 -0.66
CA HIS A 225 1.72 26.35 -1.79
C HIS A 225 2.27 27.76 -1.55
N LYS A 226 1.98 28.35 -0.38
CA LYS A 226 2.36 29.73 -0.01
C LYS A 226 3.87 29.93 0.21
N TYR A 227 4.55 28.93 0.77
CA TYR A 227 5.95 29.11 1.20
C TYR A 227 6.95 28.37 0.30
N ILE A 228 6.54 27.27 -0.33
CA ILE A 228 7.44 26.48 -1.19
C ILE A 228 7.13 26.77 -2.66
N LEU A 229 5.89 26.55 -3.10
CA LEU A 229 5.53 26.59 -4.53
C LEU A 229 5.44 28.01 -5.09
N SER A 230 4.94 28.99 -4.32
CA SER A 230 4.92 30.40 -4.70
C SER A 230 6.21 31.16 -4.34
N GLY A 231 7.23 30.46 -3.85
CA GLY A 231 8.56 31.03 -3.60
C GLY A 231 9.31 31.38 -4.89
N LYS A 232 10.55 31.86 -4.75
CA LYS A 232 11.46 32.07 -5.90
C LYS A 232 11.59 30.75 -6.69
N LYS A 233 11.74 30.83 -8.02
CA LYS A 233 11.80 29.66 -8.93
C LYS A 233 12.73 28.52 -8.48
N LEU A 234 13.78 28.79 -7.68
CA LEU A 234 14.75 27.80 -7.20
C LEU A 234 14.33 27.05 -5.92
N LEU A 235 13.42 27.59 -5.11
CA LEU A 235 13.10 27.04 -3.79
C LEU A 235 12.41 25.66 -3.84
N PRO A 236 11.42 25.40 -4.74
CA PRO A 236 10.86 24.07 -4.90
C PRO A 236 11.92 23.01 -5.28
N TYR A 237 12.83 23.35 -6.21
CA TYR A 237 13.89 22.43 -6.63
C TYR A 237 14.88 22.11 -5.51
N PHE A 238 15.20 23.09 -4.66
CA PHE A 238 16.01 22.86 -3.46
C PHE A 238 15.34 21.84 -2.52
N PHE A 239 14.06 22.03 -2.18
CA PHE A 239 13.33 21.09 -1.34
C PHE A 239 13.20 19.69 -1.98
N LEU A 240 13.09 19.62 -3.31
CA LEU A 240 13.08 18.34 -4.02
C LEU A 240 14.42 17.62 -3.90
N ILE A 241 15.53 18.31 -4.18
CA ILE A 241 16.89 17.74 -4.08
C ILE A 241 17.21 17.33 -2.64
N CYS A 242 16.89 18.18 -1.66
CA CYS A 242 17.08 17.83 -0.25
C CYS A 242 16.21 16.64 0.17
N GLY A 243 14.94 16.60 -0.23
CA GLY A 243 14.01 15.53 0.13
C GLY A 243 14.44 14.17 -0.43
N ILE A 244 14.81 14.10 -1.72
CA ILE A 244 15.29 12.86 -2.32
C ILE A 244 16.63 12.42 -1.73
N SER A 245 17.57 13.35 -1.54
CA SER A 245 18.91 13.05 -1.01
C SER A 245 18.83 12.56 0.43
N LEU A 246 17.97 13.17 1.25
CA LEU A 246 17.75 12.77 2.64
C LEU A 246 17.09 11.40 2.71
N THR A 247 16.09 11.12 1.86
CA THR A 247 15.44 9.80 1.81
C THR A 247 16.43 8.70 1.44
N ILE A 248 17.24 8.94 0.41
CA ILE A 248 18.29 7.99 -0.01
C ILE A 248 19.28 7.80 1.13
N PHE A 249 19.83 8.89 1.69
CA PHE A 249 20.81 8.81 2.78
C PHE A 249 20.29 8.02 3.99
N LEU A 250 19.10 8.36 4.50
CA LEU A 250 18.52 7.67 5.65
C LEU A 250 18.22 6.20 5.35
N SER A 251 17.76 5.86 4.15
CA SER A 251 17.52 4.47 3.75
C SER A 251 18.80 3.63 3.71
N LEU A 252 19.91 4.20 3.22
CA LEU A 252 21.20 3.52 3.15
C LEU A 252 21.83 3.37 4.53
N VAL A 253 21.69 4.37 5.40
CA VAL A 253 22.17 4.32 6.79
C VAL A 253 21.37 3.32 7.61
N ASN A 254 20.04 3.24 7.41
CA ASN A 254 19.21 2.29 8.15
C ASN A 254 19.40 0.85 7.65
N GLY A 255 19.69 0.69 6.36
CA GLY A 255 19.77 -0.61 5.70
C GLY A 255 18.39 -1.13 5.27
N LEU A 256 18.33 -2.43 4.99
CA LEU A 256 17.10 -3.10 4.56
C LEU A 256 16.05 -3.02 5.66
N THR A 257 14.82 -2.72 5.28
CA THR A 257 13.65 -2.79 6.17
C THR A 257 12.55 -3.55 5.46
N ASP A 258 11.71 -4.25 6.22
CA ASP A 258 10.53 -4.95 5.72
C ASP A 258 9.39 -4.78 6.73
N THR A 259 8.46 -3.88 6.41
CA THR A 259 7.26 -3.65 7.23
C THR A 259 6.44 -4.92 7.43
N ARG A 260 6.41 -5.81 6.43
CA ARG A 260 5.61 -7.04 6.47
C ARG A 260 6.04 -7.97 7.60
N SER A 261 7.34 -8.09 7.83
CA SER A 261 7.90 -8.96 8.88
C SER A 261 8.33 -8.17 10.11
N ASP A 262 7.79 -6.96 10.29
CA ASP A 262 8.12 -6.04 11.38
C ASP A 262 9.64 -5.82 11.56
N TYR A 263 10.39 -5.81 10.45
CA TYR A 263 11.83 -5.60 10.47
C TYR A 263 12.18 -4.16 10.11
N TYR A 264 12.43 -3.34 11.13
CA TYR A 264 12.63 -1.89 10.98
C TYR A 264 14.09 -1.45 11.02
N SER A 265 15.04 -2.37 11.26
CA SER A 265 16.43 -2.06 11.59
C SER A 265 16.50 -1.08 12.77
N ASN A 266 16.83 0.20 12.56
CA ASN A 266 16.64 1.24 13.56
C ASN A 266 15.27 1.91 13.42
N VAL A 267 14.39 1.72 14.41
CA VAL A 267 13.01 2.23 14.39
C VAL A 267 12.94 3.75 14.22
N PHE A 268 13.84 4.51 14.84
CA PHE A 268 13.83 5.97 14.74
C PHE A 268 14.20 6.45 13.34
N ILE A 269 15.27 5.89 12.77
CA ILE A 269 15.70 6.21 11.40
C ILE A 269 14.63 5.76 10.41
N TYR A 270 13.99 4.61 10.63
CA TYR A 270 12.89 4.12 9.81
C TYR A 270 11.71 5.10 9.77
N ILE A 271 11.20 5.52 10.94
CA ILE A 271 10.09 6.47 11.03
C ILE A 271 10.45 7.79 10.37
N LEU A 272 11.64 8.34 10.69
CA LEU A 272 12.11 9.59 10.11
C LEU A 272 12.18 9.52 8.58
N ASN A 273 12.80 8.45 8.07
CA ASN A 273 12.95 8.24 6.63
C ASN A 273 11.59 8.10 5.94
N ALA A 274 10.70 7.28 6.48
CA ALA A 274 9.39 7.05 5.89
C ALA A 274 8.53 8.33 5.85
N LEU A 275 8.60 9.16 6.91
CA LEU A 275 7.92 10.47 6.95
C LEU A 275 8.52 11.44 5.93
N CYS A 276 9.86 11.53 5.84
CA CYS A 276 10.55 12.36 4.85
C CYS A 276 10.19 11.95 3.42
N ALA A 277 10.21 10.65 3.13
CA ALA A 277 9.86 10.10 1.83
C ALA A 277 8.40 10.39 1.46
N CYS A 278 7.46 10.15 2.38
CA CYS A 278 6.05 10.45 2.18
C CYS A 278 5.82 11.94 1.92
N PHE A 279 6.43 12.81 2.73
CA PHE A 279 6.31 14.27 2.55
C PHE A 279 6.89 14.71 1.19
N PHE A 280 8.07 14.21 0.82
CA PHE A 280 8.69 14.48 -0.47
C PHE A 280 7.82 14.04 -1.64
N ILE A 281 7.25 12.83 -1.59
CA ILE A 281 6.36 12.32 -2.64
C ILE A 281 5.07 13.14 -2.73
N LEU A 282 4.50 13.53 -1.59
CA LEU A 282 3.35 14.41 -1.56
C LEU A 282 3.67 15.81 -2.11
N LEU A 283 4.90 16.30 -1.96
CA LEU A 283 5.34 17.57 -2.53
C LEU A 283 5.51 17.46 -4.06
N ILE A 284 6.28 16.47 -4.54
CA ILE A 284 6.60 16.33 -5.97
C ILE A 284 5.34 16.07 -6.81
N THR A 285 4.38 15.30 -6.29
CA THR A 285 3.12 14.99 -6.98
C THR A 285 2.21 16.20 -7.17
N ARG A 286 2.50 17.32 -6.49
CA ARG A 286 1.82 18.62 -6.68
C ARG A 286 2.58 19.57 -7.60
N ILE A 287 3.84 19.27 -7.89
CA ILE A 287 4.70 20.06 -8.80
C ILE A 287 4.63 19.47 -10.21
N ILE A 288 4.60 18.13 -10.31
CA ILE A 288 4.48 17.43 -11.58
C ILE A 288 3.12 17.74 -12.19
N ASP A 289 3.12 18.20 -13.44
CA ASP A 289 1.90 18.41 -14.21
C ASP A 289 1.12 17.11 -14.39
N HIS A 290 -0.20 17.25 -14.58
CA HIS A 290 -1.09 16.12 -14.79
C HIS A 290 -0.59 15.20 -15.90
N SER A 291 -0.35 13.93 -15.56
CA SER A 291 0.14 12.90 -16.47
C SER A 291 -0.86 11.76 -16.55
N SER A 292 -1.57 11.68 -17.67
CA SER A 292 -2.66 10.73 -17.87
C SER A 292 -2.24 9.27 -17.70
N TRP A 293 -1.02 8.91 -18.12
CA TRP A 293 -0.50 7.55 -18.01
C TRP A 293 -0.07 7.21 -16.57
N MET A 294 0.55 8.14 -15.84
CA MET A 294 0.92 7.93 -14.44
C MET A 294 -0.33 7.79 -13.58
N GLU A 295 -1.32 8.67 -13.79
CA GLU A 295 -2.63 8.57 -13.15
C GLU A 295 -3.32 7.25 -13.47
N TYR A 296 -3.26 6.79 -14.72
CA TYR A 296 -3.84 5.52 -15.13
C TYR A 296 -3.29 4.33 -14.34
N ILE A 297 -1.97 4.30 -14.10
CA ILE A 297 -1.29 3.29 -13.28
C ILE A 297 -1.68 3.47 -11.80
N GLY A 298 -1.65 4.70 -11.30
CA GLY A 298 -2.04 5.07 -9.93
C GLY A 298 -3.49 4.69 -9.55
N GLN A 299 -4.39 4.65 -10.53
CA GLN A 299 -5.76 4.21 -10.34
C GLN A 299 -5.91 2.68 -10.24
N ARG A 300 -4.88 1.92 -10.63
CA ARG A 300 -4.85 0.45 -10.73
C ARG A 300 -3.85 -0.19 -9.78
N THR A 301 -3.40 0.53 -8.76
CA THR A 301 -2.40 -0.01 -7.81
C THR A 301 -2.84 -1.29 -7.14
N LEU A 302 -4.13 -1.48 -6.82
CA LEU A 302 -4.60 -2.73 -6.23
C LEU A 302 -4.40 -3.91 -7.19
N ALA A 303 -4.68 -3.74 -8.48
CA ALA A 303 -4.47 -4.79 -9.47
C ALA A 303 -2.98 -5.15 -9.62
N ILE A 304 -2.10 -4.14 -9.59
CA ILE A 304 -0.65 -4.37 -9.64
C ILE A 304 -0.18 -5.04 -8.34
N LEU A 305 -0.65 -4.58 -7.18
CA LEU A 305 -0.30 -5.13 -5.86
C LEU A 305 -0.58 -6.63 -5.80
N VAL A 306 -1.76 -7.07 -6.23
CA VAL A 306 -2.16 -8.47 -6.12
C VAL A 306 -1.54 -9.38 -7.20
N MET A 307 -1.06 -8.83 -8.33
CA MET A 307 -0.59 -9.62 -9.48
C MET A 307 0.92 -9.56 -9.74
N HIS A 308 1.66 -8.51 -9.33
CA HIS A 308 3.04 -8.27 -9.78
C HIS A 308 4.01 -9.41 -9.48
N LYS A 309 3.74 -10.24 -8.46
CA LYS A 309 4.56 -11.42 -8.19
C LYS A 309 4.53 -12.45 -9.32
N PHE A 310 3.41 -12.58 -10.06
CA PHE A 310 3.32 -13.59 -11.11
C PHE A 310 4.25 -13.31 -12.30
N PRO A 311 4.27 -12.09 -12.90
CA PRO A 311 5.26 -11.78 -13.95
C PRO A 311 6.71 -11.88 -13.45
N ILE A 312 6.99 -11.45 -12.21
CA ILE A 312 8.33 -11.55 -11.62
C ILE A 312 8.76 -13.02 -11.50
N MET A 313 7.92 -13.89 -10.94
CA MET A 313 8.23 -15.32 -10.82
C MET A 313 8.38 -15.98 -12.19
N PHE A 314 7.51 -15.63 -13.15
CA PHE A 314 7.64 -16.11 -14.52
C PHE A 314 9.01 -15.76 -15.12
N LEU A 315 9.43 -14.50 -14.99
CA LEU A 315 10.75 -14.08 -15.48
C LEU A 315 11.89 -14.84 -14.80
N ARG A 316 11.87 -14.97 -13.47
CA ARG A 316 12.93 -15.69 -12.73
C ARG A 316 13.03 -17.17 -13.06
N VAL A 317 11.90 -17.85 -13.26
CA VAL A 317 11.86 -19.29 -13.55
C VAL A 317 12.27 -19.58 -15.00
N PHE A 318 11.78 -18.80 -15.97
CA PHE A 318 11.98 -19.08 -17.39
C PHE A 318 13.18 -18.36 -18.01
N PHE A 319 13.72 -17.33 -17.35
CA PHE A 319 14.86 -16.55 -17.83
C PHE A 319 15.93 -16.38 -16.74
N PRO A 320 16.72 -17.42 -16.41
CA PRO A 320 17.70 -17.38 -15.32
C PRO A 320 18.75 -16.26 -15.45
N PHE A 321 19.10 -15.84 -16.68
CA PHE A 321 19.99 -14.69 -16.91
C PHE A 321 19.46 -13.39 -16.30
N ALA A 322 18.13 -13.29 -16.11
CA ALA A 322 17.53 -12.13 -15.48
C ALA A 322 17.93 -12.03 -14.01
N GLU A 323 17.99 -13.16 -13.29
CA GLU A 323 18.43 -13.19 -11.89
C GLU A 323 19.91 -12.81 -11.77
N GLU A 324 20.76 -13.27 -12.70
CA GLU A 324 22.17 -12.87 -12.77
C GLU A 324 22.30 -11.34 -12.90
N LYS A 325 21.60 -10.73 -13.86
CA LYS A 325 21.65 -9.27 -14.08
C LYS A 325 21.10 -8.45 -12.91
N ILE A 326 20.08 -8.96 -12.21
CA ILE A 326 19.57 -8.33 -10.98
C ILE A 326 20.61 -8.44 -9.85
N SER A 327 21.27 -9.60 -9.72
CA SER A 327 22.30 -9.82 -8.69
C SER A 327 23.54 -8.94 -8.90
N GLU A 328 23.86 -8.61 -10.16
CA GLU A 328 24.90 -7.64 -10.53
C GLU A 328 24.50 -6.17 -10.21
N GLY A 329 23.24 -5.90 -9.87
CA GLY A 329 22.73 -4.55 -9.63
C GLY A 329 22.58 -3.72 -10.91
N ASN A 330 22.22 -4.34 -12.03
CA ASN A 330 22.03 -3.66 -13.32
C ASN A 330 20.74 -2.82 -13.31
N ILE A 331 20.82 -1.57 -12.83
CA ILE A 331 19.67 -0.67 -12.66
C ILE A 331 18.81 -0.52 -13.93
N PRO A 332 19.37 -0.29 -15.15
CA PRO A 332 18.55 -0.24 -16.36
C PRO A 332 17.71 -1.49 -16.58
N PHE A 333 18.29 -2.67 -16.35
CA PHE A 333 17.60 -3.95 -16.51
C PHE A 333 16.50 -4.15 -15.45
N GLU A 334 16.76 -3.78 -14.20
CA GLU A 334 15.75 -3.82 -13.13
C GLU A 334 14.54 -2.91 -13.43
N ILE A 335 14.78 -1.72 -13.97
CA ILE A 335 13.71 -0.80 -14.43
C ILE A 335 12.90 -1.41 -15.57
N ILE A 336 13.55 -2.08 -16.53
CA ILE A 336 12.86 -2.77 -17.63
C ILE A 336 11.96 -3.88 -17.09
N ILE A 337 12.43 -4.69 -16.14
CA ILE A 337 11.62 -5.75 -15.51
C ILE A 337 10.44 -5.14 -14.76
N CYS A 338 10.65 -4.05 -14.03
CA CYS A 338 9.57 -3.34 -13.34
C CYS A 338 8.50 -2.85 -14.33
N ALA A 339 8.91 -2.19 -15.42
CA ALA A 339 8.00 -1.70 -16.45
C ALA A 339 7.24 -2.84 -17.14
N PHE A 340 7.93 -3.93 -17.49
CA PHE A 340 7.32 -5.13 -18.05
C PHE A 340 6.27 -5.73 -17.10
N THR A 341 6.62 -5.87 -15.82
CA THR A 341 5.74 -6.42 -14.78
C THR A 341 4.47 -5.57 -14.63
N ILE A 342 4.61 -4.25 -14.55
CA ILE A 342 3.46 -3.35 -14.49
C ILE A 342 2.61 -3.47 -15.75
N GLY A 343 3.23 -3.51 -16.95
CA GLY A 343 2.54 -3.70 -18.21
C GLY A 343 1.68 -4.97 -18.24
N CYS A 344 2.25 -6.11 -17.85
CA CYS A 344 1.56 -7.39 -17.72
C CYS A 344 0.35 -7.29 -16.78
N CYS A 345 0.53 -6.70 -15.59
CA CYS A 345 -0.55 -6.49 -14.64
C CYS A 345 -1.68 -5.62 -15.20
N LEU A 346 -1.36 -4.56 -15.94
CA LEU A 346 -2.37 -3.67 -16.55
C LEU A 346 -3.15 -4.36 -17.67
N ILE A 347 -2.49 -5.19 -18.49
CA ILE A 347 -3.16 -5.98 -19.53
C ILE A 347 -4.11 -6.98 -18.89
N ALA A 348 -3.64 -7.73 -17.89
CA ALA A 348 -4.47 -8.70 -17.15
C ALA A 348 -5.65 -8.01 -16.45
N GLU A 349 -5.42 -6.87 -15.79
CA GLU A 349 -6.46 -6.06 -15.15
C GLU A 349 -7.55 -5.64 -16.12
N LYS A 350 -7.16 -5.20 -17.33
CA LYS A 350 -8.09 -4.76 -18.37
C LYS A 350 -8.99 -5.91 -18.83
N ILE A 351 -8.43 -7.11 -19.01
CA ILE A 351 -9.18 -8.29 -19.45
C ILE A 351 -10.12 -8.78 -18.33
N ILE A 352 -9.58 -9.00 -17.12
CA ILE A 352 -10.33 -9.56 -15.99
C ILE A 352 -11.43 -8.60 -15.54
N SER A 353 -11.19 -7.28 -15.58
CA SER A 353 -12.20 -6.27 -15.22
C SER A 353 -13.44 -6.28 -16.13
N LEU A 354 -13.36 -6.84 -17.35
CA LEU A 354 -14.53 -7.00 -18.22
C LEU A 354 -15.48 -8.08 -17.70
N MET A 355 -14.95 -9.07 -16.99
CA MET A 355 -15.69 -10.23 -16.51
C MET A 355 -16.10 -10.06 -15.04
N VAL A 356 -15.14 -9.73 -14.18
CA VAL A 356 -15.30 -9.70 -12.71
C VAL A 356 -14.54 -8.51 -12.10
N PRO A 357 -14.99 -7.26 -12.28
CA PRO A 357 -14.30 -6.07 -11.77
C PRO A 357 -14.16 -6.04 -10.22
N GLU A 358 -15.00 -6.78 -9.50
CA GLU A 358 -15.03 -6.85 -8.03
C GLU A 358 -13.73 -7.41 -7.44
N VAL A 359 -12.99 -8.24 -8.19
CA VAL A 359 -11.69 -8.78 -7.75
C VAL A 359 -10.59 -7.72 -7.65
N PHE A 360 -10.86 -6.50 -8.12
CA PHE A 360 -10.00 -5.32 -7.98
C PHE A 360 -10.67 -4.23 -7.14
N GLY A 361 -11.66 -4.58 -6.31
CA GLY A 361 -12.34 -3.66 -5.41
C GLY A 361 -13.20 -2.62 -6.14
N LYS A 362 -13.50 -2.84 -7.41
CA LYS A 362 -14.40 -1.98 -8.18
C LYS A 362 -15.83 -2.45 -7.98
N VAL A 363 -16.71 -1.52 -7.64
CA VAL A 363 -18.15 -1.79 -7.65
C VAL A 363 -18.61 -1.83 -9.10
N ARG A 364 -19.37 -2.87 -9.48
CA ARG A 364 -20.04 -2.99 -10.79
C ARG A 364 -20.93 -1.76 -10.99
N THR A 365 -20.38 -0.73 -11.63
CA THR A 365 -21.20 0.36 -12.13
C THR A 365 -22.05 -0.27 -13.22
N GLN A 366 -23.37 -0.05 -13.24
CA GLN A 366 -24.31 -0.61 -14.22
C GLN A 366 -24.00 -0.13 -15.65
N HIS A 367 -22.85 -0.48 -16.21
CA HIS A 367 -22.38 -0.10 -17.54
C HIS A 367 -22.72 -1.12 -18.63
N ILE A 368 -23.47 -2.17 -18.28
CA ILE A 368 -23.90 -3.20 -19.25
C ILE A 368 -25.14 -2.75 -20.06
N ARG A 369 -25.85 -1.68 -19.67
CA ARG A 369 -27.04 -1.21 -20.42
C ARG A 369 -26.76 -0.34 -21.65
N THR A 370 -25.54 0.13 -21.89
CA THR A 370 -25.26 1.04 -23.02
C THR A 370 -24.68 0.38 -24.26
N ILE A 371 -24.28 -0.90 -24.20
CA ILE A 371 -23.75 -1.62 -25.39
C ILE A 371 -24.87 -2.34 -26.16
N PHE A 372 -26.02 -2.61 -25.54
CA PHE A 372 -27.15 -3.29 -26.19
C PHE A 372 -28.38 -2.41 -26.47
N SER A 373 -28.35 -1.09 -26.18
CA SER A 373 -29.47 -0.18 -26.51
C SER A 373 -29.25 0.66 -27.78
N ARG A 374 -28.15 0.46 -28.52
CA ARG A 374 -27.89 1.08 -29.83
C ARG A 374 -27.97 0.07 -30.97
N LYS A 375 -29.11 -0.62 -31.08
CA LYS A 375 -29.61 -1.19 -32.34
C LYS A 375 -31.13 -1.08 -32.31
N ASN A 376 -31.62 -0.05 -33.00
CA ASN A 376 -32.98 0.25 -33.50
C ASN A 376 -33.11 1.78 -33.45
N PRO A 377 -33.21 2.43 -34.61
CA PRO A 377 -34.48 2.50 -35.32
C PRO A 377 -34.59 1.54 -36.49
#